data_AF-A0A223EEZ3-F1
#
_entry.id   AF-A0A223EEZ3-F1
#
_cell.length_a   1.000
_cell.length_b   1.000
_cell.length_c   1.000
_cell.angle_alpha   90.00
_cell.angle_beta   90.00
_cell.angle_gamma   90.00
#
_symmetry.space_group_name_H-M   'P 1'
#
loop_
_entity.id
_entity.type
_entity.pdbx_description
1 polymer ?
#
loop_
_entity_poly.entity_id
_entity_poly.type
_entity_poly.pdbx_seq_one_letter_code
_entity_poly.pdbx_strand_id
1 'polypeptide(L)'
;MITLKSLNALSEKEFTKFLGDTFEHSPWIAEKSAANRPFSSIINLHRCMVNIVSNSSKEEKLTLIRKHPNLGDKVEMSEDSIKEQHGAGLKDLTADEYENFISLNRQYMNKFGFPFILAVRGKDKNDIYQSMKTRIHHSETAEFDKALSEIHQIALFRLQDKIKIEGEKPMKNKSAAQTLSYGKGNVFAYRTYSNPLTGIKQIPESTFSGRDHIIFGTNVKVSVGGSSFLPSFTEGDNSMVVATDSMKNFIQQHLATFKGATLEGFASYVSEAFLNKYPQIDTVKLIAEDIPFEAVTEATDPQLKPSDLVFKKSRNERANAAVEIIRGENGSEIVQQSSSILDLQLIKVSGNSFVGFVRDEYTTLPEDGNRPLFIYLNLHWVYEDQKDAFGVDPSKYVAAEQVIDIATSIFHEMETPSIQNLIYEIGCRILTRFPQLLEVTFESQNHTWDTVVSEIPESKGKVYTEPRPPYGFQVFTVKKENLENNIILAAAEENIG
;
A
#
# COMPACT_ATOMS: atom_id res chain seq x y z
N MET A 1 23.08 11.54 -16.80
CA MET A 1 22.21 10.35 -16.70
C MET A 1 22.23 9.59 -18.01
N ILE A 2 22.22 8.26 -17.98
CA ILE A 2 22.11 7.35 -19.15
C ILE A 2 20.84 6.51 -19.03
N THR A 3 20.24 6.03 -20.13
CA THR A 3 19.08 5.13 -20.01
C THR A 3 19.50 3.72 -19.59
N LEU A 4 18.62 2.96 -18.94
CA LEU A 4 18.92 1.58 -18.55
C LEU A 4 19.26 0.70 -19.77
N LYS A 5 18.58 0.94 -20.90
CA LYS A 5 18.86 0.27 -22.17
C LYS A 5 20.28 0.58 -22.68
N SER A 6 20.68 1.85 -22.66
CA SER A 6 22.03 2.26 -23.04
C SER A 6 23.09 1.74 -22.07
N LEU A 7 22.79 1.69 -20.76
CA LEU A 7 23.67 1.12 -19.74
C LEU A 7 23.93 -0.38 -19.98
N ASN A 8 22.89 -1.14 -20.33
CA ASN A 8 23.00 -2.56 -20.66
C ASN A 8 23.88 -2.82 -21.90
N ALA A 9 23.98 -1.84 -22.81
CA ALA A 9 24.75 -1.95 -24.05
C ALA A 9 26.22 -1.49 -23.94
N LEU A 10 26.65 -0.91 -22.81
CA LEU A 10 28.03 -0.46 -22.62
C LEU A 10 29.03 -1.62 -22.62
N SER A 11 30.29 -1.36 -22.97
CA SER A 11 31.36 -2.32 -22.67
C SER A 11 31.54 -2.50 -21.15
N GLU A 12 32.12 -3.62 -20.70
CA GLU A 12 32.38 -3.83 -19.26
C GLU A 12 33.20 -2.70 -18.64
N LYS A 13 34.22 -2.19 -19.36
CA LYS A 13 35.06 -1.08 -18.89
C LYS A 13 34.26 0.21 -18.70
N GLU A 14 33.36 0.53 -19.63
CA GLU A 14 32.52 1.72 -19.56
C GLU A 14 31.44 1.59 -18.48
N PHE A 15 30.86 0.39 -18.32
CA PHE A 15 29.90 0.08 -17.28
C PHE A 15 30.51 0.26 -15.88
N THR A 16 31.70 -0.33 -15.64
CA THR A 16 32.43 -0.17 -14.39
C THR A 16 32.80 1.29 -14.15
N LYS A 17 33.28 2.01 -15.17
CA LYS A 17 33.61 3.43 -15.03
C LYS A 17 32.38 4.26 -14.64
N PHE A 18 31.22 3.94 -15.17
CA PHE A 18 29.99 4.69 -14.91
C PHE A 18 29.40 4.41 -13.52
N LEU A 19 29.39 3.14 -13.10
CA LEU A 19 28.79 2.70 -11.82
C LEU A 19 29.80 2.50 -10.69
N GLY A 20 31.10 2.69 -10.93
CA GLY A 20 32.17 2.36 -9.99
C GLY A 20 32.08 3.08 -8.64
N ASP A 21 31.52 4.29 -8.64
CA ASP A 21 31.32 5.10 -7.43
C ASP A 21 29.92 4.95 -6.81
N THR A 22 29.10 4.02 -7.30
CA THR A 22 27.77 3.72 -6.72
C THR A 22 27.90 3.27 -5.27
N PHE A 23 28.96 2.52 -4.98
CA PHE A 23 29.39 2.18 -3.62
C PHE A 23 30.72 2.90 -3.40
N GLU A 24 30.81 3.72 -2.34
CA GLU A 24 31.92 4.65 -2.14
C GLU A 24 33.29 3.96 -2.30
N HIS A 25 34.09 4.45 -3.25
CA HIS A 25 35.42 3.94 -3.57
C HIS A 25 35.50 2.40 -3.74
N SER A 26 34.44 1.77 -4.24
CA SER A 26 34.30 0.31 -4.32
C SER A 26 33.87 -0.18 -5.72
N PRO A 27 34.67 0.09 -6.77
CA PRO A 27 34.33 -0.23 -8.16
C PRO A 27 34.19 -1.73 -8.44
N TRP A 28 34.79 -2.59 -7.61
CA TRP A 28 34.71 -4.05 -7.73
C TRP A 28 33.27 -4.58 -7.72
N ILE A 29 32.33 -3.86 -7.11
CA ILE A 29 30.90 -4.25 -7.10
C ILE A 29 30.31 -4.02 -8.50
N ALA A 30 30.62 -2.88 -9.13
CA ALA A 30 30.23 -2.60 -10.50
C ALA A 30 30.86 -3.62 -11.47
N GLU A 31 32.15 -3.91 -11.30
CA GLU A 31 32.88 -4.92 -12.11
C GLU A 31 32.21 -6.29 -12.05
N LYS A 32 31.94 -6.81 -10.85
CA LYS A 32 31.26 -8.12 -10.68
C LYS A 32 29.83 -8.10 -11.21
N SER A 33 29.12 -6.97 -11.10
CA SER A 33 27.75 -6.87 -11.59
C SER A 33 27.65 -6.83 -13.11
N ALA A 34 28.70 -6.38 -13.82
CA ALA A 34 28.70 -6.24 -15.28
C ALA A 34 28.39 -7.57 -16.01
N ALA A 35 28.79 -8.71 -15.45
CA ALA A 35 28.53 -10.04 -15.99
C ALA A 35 27.07 -10.52 -15.87
N ASN A 36 26.24 -9.83 -15.07
CA ASN A 36 24.83 -10.19 -14.83
C ASN A 36 23.85 -9.40 -15.72
N ARG A 37 24.38 -8.67 -16.70
CA ARG A 37 23.57 -7.95 -17.70
C ARG A 37 22.91 -8.91 -18.69
N PRO A 38 21.75 -8.56 -19.27
CA PRO A 38 21.06 -7.27 -19.14
C PRO A 38 20.18 -7.18 -17.89
N PHE A 39 20.07 -5.98 -17.31
CA PHE A 39 19.16 -5.70 -16.21
C PHE A 39 17.81 -5.18 -16.71
N SER A 40 16.72 -5.70 -16.14
CA SER A 40 15.35 -5.32 -16.53
C SER A 40 14.84 -4.04 -15.86
N SER A 41 15.42 -3.65 -14.73
CA SER A 41 15.06 -2.42 -14.00
C SER A 41 16.22 -1.92 -13.12
N ILE A 42 16.14 -0.68 -12.63
CA ILE A 42 17.08 -0.15 -11.63
C ILE A 42 17.08 -1.01 -10.37
N ILE A 43 15.90 -1.52 -9.95
CA ILE A 43 15.76 -2.42 -8.80
C ILE A 43 16.45 -3.76 -9.05
N ASN A 44 16.36 -4.30 -10.27
CA ASN A 44 17.05 -5.53 -10.63
C ASN A 44 18.58 -5.36 -10.61
N LEU A 45 19.11 -4.25 -11.13
CA LEU A 45 20.53 -3.88 -11.02
C LEU A 45 20.96 -3.71 -9.55
N HIS A 46 20.19 -2.94 -8.77
CA HIS A 46 20.47 -2.70 -7.36
C HIS A 46 20.52 -4.01 -6.56
N ARG A 47 19.53 -4.89 -6.74
CA ARG A 47 19.49 -6.21 -6.11
C ARG A 47 20.70 -7.06 -6.47
N CYS A 48 21.16 -7.02 -7.72
CA CYS A 48 22.37 -7.71 -8.14
C CYS A 48 23.61 -7.19 -7.38
N MET A 49 23.79 -5.87 -7.32
CA MET A 49 24.92 -5.25 -6.61
C MET A 49 24.87 -5.53 -5.09
N VAL A 50 23.69 -5.46 -4.48
CA VAL A 50 23.49 -5.82 -3.06
C VAL A 50 23.80 -7.29 -2.80
N ASN A 51 23.43 -8.18 -3.70
CA ASN A 51 23.74 -9.61 -3.57
C ASN A 51 25.26 -9.88 -3.64
N ILE A 52 25.99 -9.13 -4.48
CA ILE A 52 27.45 -9.20 -4.56
C ILE A 52 28.10 -8.79 -3.22
N VAL A 53 27.61 -7.72 -2.59
CA VAL A 53 28.08 -7.31 -1.25
C VAL A 53 27.67 -8.32 -0.19
N SER A 54 26.45 -8.84 -0.23
CA SER A 54 25.93 -9.78 0.77
C SER A 54 26.71 -11.10 0.79
N ASN A 55 27.19 -11.54 -0.38
CA ASN A 55 28.01 -12.75 -0.52
C ASN A 55 29.53 -12.51 -0.42
N SER A 56 29.98 -11.26 -0.24
CA SER A 56 31.40 -10.98 -0.03
C SER A 56 31.84 -11.32 1.40
N SER A 57 33.15 -11.48 1.59
CA SER A 57 33.75 -11.74 2.90
C SER A 57 33.45 -10.62 3.90
N LYS A 58 33.56 -10.93 5.20
CA LYS A 58 33.35 -9.94 6.26
C LYS A 58 34.38 -8.81 6.17
N GLU A 59 35.60 -9.12 5.76
CA GLU A 59 36.69 -8.18 5.51
C GLU A 59 36.34 -7.20 4.38
N GLU A 60 35.85 -7.71 3.24
CA GLU A 60 35.41 -6.86 2.12
C GLU A 60 34.25 -5.92 2.52
N LYS A 61 33.27 -6.43 3.28
CA LYS A 61 32.17 -5.64 3.83
C LYS A 61 32.68 -4.55 4.78
N LEU A 62 33.59 -4.90 5.68
CA LEU A 62 34.17 -3.93 6.62
C LEU A 62 35.00 -2.85 5.91
N THR A 63 35.77 -3.23 4.88
CA THR A 63 36.50 -2.27 4.04
C THR A 63 35.53 -1.32 3.31
N LEU A 64 34.41 -1.83 2.79
CA LEU A 64 33.37 -1.01 2.18
C LEU A 64 32.78 0.00 3.17
N ILE A 65 32.43 -0.43 4.38
CA ILE A 65 31.90 0.45 5.43
C ILE A 65 32.92 1.54 5.79
N ARG A 66 34.19 1.17 5.99
CA ARG A 66 35.26 2.12 6.38
C ARG A 66 35.60 3.16 5.32
N LYS A 67 35.30 2.88 4.04
CA LYS A 67 35.51 3.82 2.94
C LYS A 67 34.46 4.93 2.88
N HIS A 68 33.34 4.80 3.59
CA HIS A 68 32.36 5.88 3.66
C HIS A 68 32.87 7.01 4.56
N PRO A 69 32.70 8.29 4.16
CA PRO A 69 33.07 9.41 5.02
C PRO A 69 32.16 9.47 6.26
N ASN A 70 32.63 10.08 7.35
CA ASN A 70 31.71 10.36 8.46
C ASN A 70 30.67 11.37 8.00
N LEU A 71 29.46 11.18 8.52
CA LEU A 71 28.40 12.15 8.34
C LEU A 71 28.80 13.49 8.98
N GLY A 72 28.66 14.61 8.26
CA GLY A 72 28.98 15.95 8.77
C GLY A 72 30.47 16.37 8.74
N ASP A 73 31.39 15.51 8.29
CA ASP A 73 32.80 15.89 8.12
C ASP A 73 32.98 16.82 6.91
N LYS A 74 33.76 17.91 7.10
CA LYS A 74 34.10 18.90 6.05
C LYS A 74 35.25 18.46 5.12
N VAL A 75 35.61 17.18 5.12
CA VAL A 75 36.72 16.65 4.29
C VAL A 75 36.31 16.64 2.81
N GLU A 76 37.27 16.68 1.86
CA GLU A 76 36.99 16.54 0.42
C GLU A 76 36.11 15.30 0.14
N MET A 77 34.83 15.54 -0.11
CA MET A 77 33.83 14.52 -0.40
C MET A 77 33.68 14.35 -1.91
N SER A 78 33.27 13.16 -2.36
CA SER A 78 32.81 12.96 -3.74
C SER A 78 31.60 13.87 -4.06
N GLU A 79 31.45 14.31 -5.33
CA GLU A 79 30.33 15.18 -5.75
C GLU A 79 28.95 14.59 -5.39
N ASP A 80 28.83 13.26 -5.43
CA ASP A 80 27.64 12.51 -5.08
C ASP A 80 27.32 12.64 -3.58
N SER A 81 28.33 12.56 -2.71
CA SER A 81 28.17 12.70 -1.26
C SER A 81 27.79 14.13 -0.82
N ILE A 82 28.23 15.16 -1.55
CA ILE A 82 27.84 16.56 -1.29
C ILE A 82 26.37 16.80 -1.63
N LYS A 83 25.88 16.22 -2.74
CA LYS A 83 24.46 16.29 -3.12
C LYS A 83 23.57 15.53 -2.13
N GLU A 84 24.03 14.39 -1.64
CA GLU A 84 23.31 13.57 -0.66
C GLU A 84 23.07 14.32 0.66
N GLN A 85 24.06 15.05 1.17
CA GLN A 85 23.97 15.74 2.47
C GLN A 85 23.35 17.15 2.39
N HIS A 86 23.21 17.73 1.19
CA HIS A 86 22.74 19.11 1.01
C HIS A 86 21.32 19.35 1.55
N GLY A 87 20.45 18.34 1.53
CA GLY A 87 19.06 18.44 1.96
C GLY A 87 18.80 18.21 3.45
N ALA A 88 19.79 17.75 4.21
CA ALA A 88 19.60 17.30 5.60
C ALA A 88 19.83 18.38 6.67
N GLY A 89 20.14 19.62 6.26
CA GLY A 89 20.38 20.75 7.19
C GLY A 89 21.67 20.65 7.99
N LEU A 90 22.59 19.74 7.64
CA LEU A 90 23.87 19.54 8.34
C LEU A 90 24.87 20.70 8.14
N LYS A 91 24.58 21.64 7.22
CA LYS A 91 25.40 22.85 7.01
C LYS A 91 25.03 24.00 7.94
N ASP A 92 23.84 23.96 8.56
CA ASP A 92 23.28 25.03 9.38
C ASP A 92 23.20 24.64 10.88
N LEU A 93 24.13 23.79 11.33
CA LEU A 93 24.23 23.40 12.74
C LEU A 93 24.74 24.58 13.58
N THR A 94 24.12 24.80 14.74
CA THR A 94 24.68 25.71 15.75
C THR A 94 26.01 25.15 16.28
N ALA A 95 26.82 26.00 16.95
CA ALA A 95 28.08 25.55 17.54
C ALA A 95 27.88 24.36 18.51
N ASP A 96 26.87 24.44 19.38
CA ASP A 96 26.52 23.39 20.33
C ASP A 96 26.03 22.10 19.64
N GLU A 97 25.22 22.24 18.58
CA GLU A 97 24.76 21.10 17.78
C GLU A 97 25.93 20.38 17.10
N TYR A 98 26.87 21.14 16.54
CA TYR A 98 28.05 20.62 15.86
C TYR A 98 28.99 19.89 16.83
N GLU A 99 29.24 20.45 18.03
CA GLU A 99 30.06 19.79 19.06
C GLU A 99 29.44 18.46 19.52
N ASN A 100 28.13 18.44 19.75
CA ASN A 100 27.41 17.22 20.09
C ASN A 100 27.49 16.17 18.98
N PHE A 101 27.39 16.59 17.72
CA PHE A 101 27.48 15.72 16.56
C PHE A 101 28.86 15.07 16.43
N ILE A 102 29.93 15.86 16.58
CA ILE A 102 31.31 15.36 16.58
C ILE A 102 31.54 14.39 17.75
N SER A 103 31.03 14.73 18.93
CA SER A 103 31.16 13.87 20.12
C SER A 103 30.52 12.50 19.89
N LEU A 104 29.30 12.46 19.32
CA LEU A 104 28.62 11.21 18.99
C LEU A 104 29.35 10.40 17.91
N ASN A 105 29.83 11.05 16.84
CA ASN A 105 30.65 10.38 15.82
C ASN A 105 31.92 9.75 16.43
N ARG A 106 32.60 10.46 17.33
CA ARG A 106 33.78 9.94 18.03
C ARG A 106 33.45 8.74 18.91
N GLN A 107 32.37 8.82 19.69
CA GLN A 107 31.91 7.71 20.52
C GLN A 107 31.55 6.49 19.67
N TYR A 108 30.84 6.72 18.56
CA TYR A 108 30.45 5.68 17.62
C TYR A 108 31.68 4.99 16.99
N MET A 109 32.63 5.77 16.49
CA MET A 109 33.86 5.27 15.89
C MET A 109 34.70 4.47 16.89
N ASN A 110 34.79 4.94 18.15
CA ASN A 110 35.49 4.24 19.21
C ASN A 110 34.83 2.91 19.58
N LYS A 111 33.49 2.84 19.53
CA LYS A 111 32.73 1.63 19.88
C LYS A 111 32.77 0.58 18.76
N PHE A 112 32.50 0.99 17.52
CA PHE A 112 32.26 0.04 16.43
C PHE A 112 33.45 -0.09 15.44
N GLY A 113 34.41 0.84 15.46
CA GLY A 113 35.61 0.77 14.62
C GLY A 113 35.38 1.07 13.13
N PHE A 114 34.27 1.73 12.81
CA PHE A 114 33.87 2.21 11.49
C PHE A 114 32.93 3.43 11.59
N PRO A 115 32.79 4.25 10.53
CA PRO A 115 32.04 5.51 10.56
C PRO A 115 30.53 5.30 10.73
N PHE A 116 29.83 6.30 11.27
CA PHE A 116 28.36 6.30 11.31
C PHE A 116 27.82 6.58 9.90
N ILE A 117 27.08 5.61 9.36
CA ILE A 117 26.50 5.70 8.02
C ILE A 117 24.98 5.74 8.13
N LEU A 118 24.36 6.71 7.46
CA LEU A 118 22.92 6.87 7.39
C LEU A 118 22.56 7.43 6.01
N ALA A 119 21.58 6.82 5.35
CA ALA A 119 20.98 7.38 4.16
C ALA A 119 20.14 8.60 4.54
N VAL A 120 20.61 9.81 4.19
CA VAL A 120 20.03 11.09 4.66
C VAL A 120 18.96 11.70 3.76
N ARG A 121 18.72 11.16 2.57
CA ARG A 121 17.66 11.66 1.66
C ARG A 121 16.30 11.56 2.35
N GLY A 122 15.67 12.71 2.60
CA GLY A 122 14.37 12.82 3.27
C GLY A 122 14.40 12.81 4.79
N LYS A 123 15.58 12.92 5.42
CA LYS A 123 15.75 13.05 6.88
C LYS A 123 16.23 14.45 7.23
N ASP A 124 15.80 14.97 8.38
CA ASP A 124 16.31 16.23 8.92
C ASP A 124 17.43 16.00 9.96
N LYS A 125 18.03 17.10 10.45
CA LYS A 125 19.10 17.03 11.45
C LYS A 125 18.68 16.36 12.77
N ASN A 126 17.41 16.46 13.17
CA ASN A 126 16.90 15.84 14.38
C ASN A 126 16.73 14.33 14.19
N ASP A 127 16.25 13.87 13.04
CA ASP A 127 16.17 12.44 12.70
C ASP A 127 17.56 11.77 12.73
N ILE A 128 18.56 12.47 12.20
CA ILE A 128 19.96 12.01 12.21
C ILE A 128 20.45 11.91 13.65
N TYR A 129 20.21 12.94 14.46
CA TYR A 129 20.66 12.98 15.85
C TYR A 129 20.02 11.88 16.70
N GLN A 130 18.72 11.64 16.55
CA GLN A 130 18.02 10.53 17.23
C GLN A 130 18.52 9.16 16.76
N SER A 131 18.83 9.02 15.47
CA SER A 131 19.42 7.79 14.93
C SER A 131 20.78 7.51 15.55
N MET A 132 21.64 8.53 15.68
CA MET A 132 22.95 8.37 16.34
C MET A 132 22.80 7.99 17.81
N LYS A 133 21.89 8.65 18.55
CA LYS A 133 21.60 8.33 19.96
C LYS A 133 21.06 6.94 20.17
N THR A 134 20.25 6.42 19.24
CA THR A 134 19.69 5.07 19.35
C THR A 134 20.76 4.03 19.01
N ARG A 135 21.45 4.22 17.89
CA ARG A 135 22.38 3.23 17.31
C ARG A 135 23.67 3.07 18.13
N ILE A 136 24.07 4.09 18.91
CA ILE A 136 25.20 3.94 19.83
C ILE A 136 24.98 2.83 20.87
N HIS A 137 23.74 2.44 21.15
CA HIS A 137 23.39 1.38 22.09
C HIS A 137 23.28 -0.01 21.45
N HIS A 138 23.41 -0.13 20.13
CA HIS A 138 23.38 -1.44 19.44
C HIS A 138 24.58 -2.32 19.79
N SER A 139 24.41 -3.64 19.58
CA SER A 139 25.53 -4.58 19.52
C SER A 139 26.34 -4.37 18.23
N GLU A 140 27.60 -4.81 18.21
CA GLU A 140 28.47 -4.68 17.04
C GLU A 140 27.89 -5.38 15.80
N THR A 141 27.24 -6.54 15.98
CA THR A 141 26.61 -7.30 14.89
C THR A 141 25.42 -6.55 14.29
N ALA A 142 24.50 -6.08 15.14
CA ALA A 142 23.33 -5.33 14.70
C ALA A 142 23.74 -4.03 14.00
N GLU A 143 24.79 -3.37 14.49
CA GLU A 143 25.23 -2.12 13.89
C GLU A 143 25.98 -2.32 12.56
N PHE A 144 26.74 -3.41 12.44
CA PHE A 144 27.37 -3.79 11.19
C PHE A 144 26.33 -4.06 10.09
N ASP A 145 25.29 -4.83 10.40
CA ASP A 145 24.19 -5.12 9.47
C ASP A 145 23.39 -3.86 9.12
N LYS A 146 23.17 -2.98 10.13
CA LYS A 146 22.50 -1.71 9.92
C LYS A 146 23.32 -0.80 9.00
N ALA A 147 24.63 -0.69 9.21
CA ALA A 147 25.51 0.11 8.34
C ALA A 147 25.47 -0.39 6.89
N LEU A 148 25.50 -1.70 6.66
CA LEU A 148 25.35 -2.27 5.31
C LEU A 148 23.99 -1.94 4.69
N SER A 149 22.90 -2.05 5.46
CA SER A 149 21.57 -1.66 4.99
C SER A 149 21.49 -0.20 4.57
N GLU A 150 22.13 0.72 5.30
CA GLU A 150 22.18 2.13 4.95
C GLU A 150 23.02 2.36 3.68
N ILE A 151 24.14 1.65 3.51
CA ILE A 151 24.94 1.68 2.28
C ILE A 151 24.13 1.17 1.08
N HIS A 152 23.37 0.08 1.23
CA HIS A 152 22.49 -0.41 0.17
C HIS A 152 21.46 0.65 -0.23
N GLN A 153 20.91 1.39 0.73
CA GLN A 153 19.96 2.45 0.46
C GLN A 153 20.59 3.66 -0.26
N ILE A 154 21.81 4.06 0.15
CA ILE A 154 22.59 5.11 -0.52
C ILE A 154 22.91 4.70 -1.96
N ALA A 155 23.32 3.45 -2.18
CA ALA A 155 23.59 2.92 -3.52
C ALA A 155 22.34 2.99 -4.42
N LEU A 156 21.15 2.70 -3.90
CA LEU A 156 19.90 2.83 -4.67
C LEU A 156 19.66 4.28 -5.11
N PHE A 157 19.84 5.24 -4.21
CA PHE A 157 19.71 6.66 -4.50
C PHE A 157 20.68 7.12 -5.60
N ARG A 158 21.94 6.68 -5.53
CA ARG A 158 22.95 6.98 -6.56
C ARG A 158 22.59 6.38 -7.92
N LEU A 159 22.07 5.14 -7.94
CA LEU A 159 21.61 4.52 -9.19
C LEU A 159 20.45 5.28 -9.81
N GLN A 160 19.48 5.72 -9.01
CA GLN A 160 18.34 6.54 -9.45
C GLN A 160 18.81 7.89 -10.00
N ASP A 161 19.84 8.51 -9.41
CA ASP A 161 20.38 9.78 -9.89
C ASP A 161 21.22 9.63 -11.17
N LYS A 162 21.79 8.43 -11.43
CA LYS A 162 22.65 8.14 -12.58
C LYS A 162 21.88 7.58 -13.79
N ILE A 163 20.78 6.86 -13.58
CA ILE A 163 20.05 6.12 -14.63
C ILE A 163 18.67 6.72 -14.87
N LYS A 164 18.36 7.03 -16.14
CA LYS A 164 17.05 7.49 -16.60
C LYS A 164 16.21 6.30 -17.06
N ILE A 165 14.92 6.28 -16.74
CA ILE A 165 13.96 5.31 -17.27
C ILE A 165 13.40 5.84 -18.60
N GLU A 166 13.45 5.06 -19.69
CA GLU A 166 12.84 5.44 -20.97
C GLU A 166 11.32 5.38 -20.84
N GLY A 167 10.62 6.46 -21.20
CA GLY A 167 9.17 6.63 -21.00
C GLY A 167 8.80 7.54 -19.83
N GLU A 168 9.74 7.86 -18.95
CA GLU A 168 9.55 8.85 -17.90
C GLU A 168 10.03 10.24 -18.39
N LYS A 169 9.09 11.16 -18.55
CA LYS A 169 9.36 12.59 -18.27
C LYS A 169 9.94 12.66 -16.86
N PRO A 170 10.85 13.60 -16.54
CA PRO A 170 11.52 13.63 -15.25
C PRO A 170 10.47 13.57 -14.14
N MET A 171 10.40 12.42 -13.47
CA MET A 171 9.76 12.30 -12.17
C MET A 171 10.49 13.30 -11.30
N LYS A 172 9.84 14.44 -11.02
CA LYS A 172 10.18 15.24 -9.85
C LYS A 172 10.24 14.25 -8.70
N ASN A 173 11.40 14.16 -8.06
CA ASN A 173 11.63 13.42 -6.83
C ASN A 173 10.34 13.38 -5.99
N LYS A 174 9.72 12.19 -5.87
CA LYS A 174 8.64 11.94 -4.90
C LYS A 174 9.18 11.84 -3.45
N SER A 175 10.36 12.40 -3.20
CA SER A 175 10.79 12.88 -1.89
C SER A 175 11.09 14.37 -2.03
N ALA A 176 10.18 15.21 -1.54
CA ALA A 176 10.16 16.67 -1.55
C ALA A 176 9.55 17.41 -2.77
N ALA A 177 8.65 16.79 -3.53
CA ALA A 177 7.55 17.59 -4.10
C ALA A 177 6.64 17.97 -2.92
N GLN A 178 6.48 19.25 -2.62
CA GLN A 178 5.55 19.72 -1.58
C GLN A 178 4.18 19.09 -1.86
N THR A 179 3.63 18.35 -0.88
CA THR A 179 2.26 17.84 -0.96
C THR A 179 1.32 19.04 -1.05
N LEU A 180 0.83 19.31 -2.26
CA LEU A 180 0.01 20.48 -2.56
C LEU A 180 -1.33 19.99 -3.11
N SER A 181 -2.29 19.83 -2.20
CA SER A 181 -3.66 19.50 -2.55
C SER A 181 -4.63 20.10 -1.54
N TYR A 182 -5.86 20.32 -1.96
CA TYR A 182 -6.98 20.72 -1.09
C TYR A 182 -8.28 20.12 -1.64
N GLY A 183 -9.37 20.20 -0.89
CA GLY A 183 -10.63 19.66 -1.37
C GLY A 183 -11.76 19.66 -0.36
N LYS A 184 -12.70 18.71 -0.52
CA LYS A 184 -13.91 18.60 0.29
C LYS A 184 -14.14 17.14 0.68
N GLY A 185 -14.34 16.89 1.96
CA GLY A 185 -14.80 15.60 2.49
C GLY A 185 -16.25 15.70 3.00
N ASN A 186 -16.83 14.56 3.36
CA ASN A 186 -18.21 14.45 3.83
C ASN A 186 -19.23 15.06 2.85
N VAL A 187 -19.00 14.88 1.54
CA VAL A 187 -19.93 15.28 0.49
C VAL A 187 -20.94 14.17 0.30
N PHE A 188 -21.97 14.17 1.14
CA PHE A 188 -23.09 13.24 1.02
C PHE A 188 -23.94 13.57 -0.21
N ALA A 189 -24.26 12.54 -0.99
CA ALA A 189 -25.17 12.63 -2.12
C ALA A 189 -26.02 11.36 -2.20
N TYR A 190 -27.31 11.54 -2.43
CA TYR A 190 -28.27 10.44 -2.54
C TYR A 190 -29.02 10.60 -3.86
N ARG A 191 -28.93 9.59 -4.70
CA ARG A 191 -29.63 9.55 -5.98
C ARG A 191 -30.63 8.41 -5.98
N THR A 192 -31.89 8.75 -6.20
CA THR A 192 -32.94 7.77 -6.39
C THR A 192 -33.05 7.35 -7.85
N TYR A 193 -33.38 6.09 -8.09
CA TYR A 193 -33.61 5.51 -9.42
C TYR A 193 -32.44 5.78 -10.37
N SER A 194 -31.23 5.43 -9.93
CA SER A 194 -30.05 5.37 -10.79
C SER A 194 -30.16 4.16 -11.73
N ASN A 195 -29.29 4.09 -12.74
CA ASN A 195 -29.26 2.95 -13.63
C ASN A 195 -28.92 1.67 -12.83
N PRO A 196 -29.67 0.58 -12.99
CA PRO A 196 -29.40 -0.66 -12.27
C PRO A 196 -28.10 -1.30 -12.77
N LEU A 197 -27.41 -2.01 -11.88
CA LEU A 197 -26.30 -2.89 -12.23
C LEU A 197 -26.88 -4.28 -12.49
N THR A 198 -26.82 -4.75 -13.72
CA THR A 198 -27.35 -6.07 -14.13
C THR A 198 -26.36 -6.80 -15.01
N GLY A 199 -26.42 -8.14 -15.04
CA GLY A 199 -25.58 -8.94 -15.95
C GLY A 199 -24.15 -9.17 -15.45
N ILE A 200 -23.94 -9.07 -14.13
CA ILE A 200 -22.67 -9.43 -13.51
C ILE A 200 -22.43 -10.95 -13.58
N LYS A 201 -21.15 -11.33 -13.61
CA LYS A 201 -20.74 -12.75 -13.59
C LYS A 201 -21.24 -13.42 -12.31
N GLN A 202 -21.94 -14.55 -12.44
CA GLN A 202 -22.32 -15.39 -11.30
C GLN A 202 -21.13 -16.23 -10.82
N ILE A 203 -21.05 -16.47 -9.52
CA ILE A 203 -20.04 -17.32 -8.89
C ILE A 203 -20.71 -18.31 -7.92
N PRO A 204 -20.11 -19.48 -7.65
CA PRO A 204 -20.71 -20.49 -6.77
C PRO A 204 -21.00 -19.99 -5.34
N GLU A 205 -20.18 -19.09 -4.82
CA GLU A 205 -20.26 -18.61 -3.43
C GLU A 205 -21.35 -17.56 -3.20
N SER A 206 -21.91 -16.96 -4.26
CA SER A 206 -22.77 -15.77 -4.13
C SER A 206 -24.05 -15.88 -4.94
N THR A 207 -25.17 -15.49 -4.32
CA THR A 207 -26.46 -15.32 -5.01
C THR A 207 -26.65 -13.92 -5.59
N PHE A 208 -25.69 -13.02 -5.36
CA PHE A 208 -25.74 -11.65 -5.82
C PHE A 208 -25.73 -11.60 -7.35
N SER A 209 -26.71 -10.91 -7.93
CA SER A 209 -26.93 -10.84 -9.38
C SER A 209 -27.04 -9.43 -9.93
N GLY A 210 -26.93 -8.42 -9.08
CA GLY A 210 -27.02 -7.02 -9.47
C GLY A 210 -27.50 -6.11 -8.36
N ARG A 211 -27.69 -4.83 -8.70
CA ARG A 211 -28.25 -3.79 -7.81
C ARG A 211 -29.33 -3.03 -8.55
N ASP A 212 -30.51 -2.92 -7.95
CA ASP A 212 -31.63 -2.18 -8.56
C ASP A 212 -31.39 -0.66 -8.57
N HIS A 213 -30.55 -0.16 -7.66
CA HIS A 213 -30.26 1.26 -7.46
C HIS A 213 -31.49 2.17 -7.34
N ILE A 214 -32.54 1.67 -6.66
CA ILE A 214 -33.64 2.52 -6.18
C ILE A 214 -33.08 3.65 -5.32
N ILE A 215 -32.08 3.36 -4.49
CA ILE A 215 -31.24 4.34 -3.80
C ILE A 215 -29.77 4.06 -4.13
N PHE A 216 -29.07 5.05 -4.66
CA PHE A 216 -27.62 5.10 -4.80
C PHE A 216 -27.11 6.21 -3.87
N GLY A 217 -26.65 5.84 -2.68
CA GLY A 217 -26.13 6.76 -1.67
C GLY A 217 -24.61 6.71 -1.64
N THR A 218 -23.95 7.87 -1.61
CA THR A 218 -22.50 7.91 -1.47
C THR A 218 -22.02 9.09 -0.62
N ASN A 219 -20.97 8.84 0.15
CA ASN A 219 -20.18 9.85 0.84
C ASN A 219 -18.87 10.06 0.07
N VAL A 220 -18.71 11.25 -0.50
CA VAL A 220 -17.55 11.57 -1.34
C VAL A 220 -16.52 12.41 -0.59
N LYS A 221 -15.25 12.07 -0.79
CA LYS A 221 -14.10 12.94 -0.53
C LYS A 221 -13.35 13.20 -1.83
N VAL A 222 -13.23 14.47 -2.21
CA VAL A 222 -12.43 14.91 -3.35
C VAL A 222 -11.20 15.67 -2.88
N SER A 223 -10.07 15.41 -3.51
CA SER A 223 -8.84 16.19 -3.40
C SER A 223 -8.38 16.58 -4.81
N VAL A 224 -8.01 17.85 -4.98
CA VAL A 224 -7.45 18.36 -6.24
C VAL A 224 -6.04 18.89 -5.98
N GLY A 225 -5.15 18.65 -6.93
CA GLY A 225 -3.75 19.06 -6.89
C GLY A 225 -3.34 19.75 -8.19
N GLY A 226 -2.35 20.63 -8.10
CA GLY A 226 -1.80 21.30 -9.26
C GLY A 226 -0.87 22.45 -8.89
N SER A 227 0.19 22.63 -9.66
CA SER A 227 1.24 23.63 -9.34
C SER A 227 0.71 25.07 -9.28
N SER A 228 -0.36 25.36 -10.03
CA SER A 228 -1.07 26.64 -10.04
C SER A 228 -1.71 27.02 -8.69
N PHE A 229 -1.81 26.08 -7.73
CA PHE A 229 -2.36 26.37 -6.41
C PHE A 229 -1.34 26.91 -5.41
N LEU A 230 -0.04 26.87 -5.70
CA LEU A 230 0.99 27.28 -4.74
C LEU A 230 0.77 28.70 -4.17
N PRO A 231 0.42 29.73 -4.98
CA PRO A 231 0.14 31.08 -4.48
C PRO A 231 -1.01 31.14 -3.45
N SER A 232 -1.98 30.22 -3.51
CA SER A 232 -3.06 30.19 -2.51
C SER A 232 -2.55 29.84 -1.10
N PHE A 233 -1.46 29.09 -1.00
CA PHE A 233 -0.83 28.74 0.27
C PHE A 233 0.23 29.76 0.70
N THR A 234 1.03 30.26 -0.24
CA THR A 234 2.19 31.12 0.07
C THR A 234 1.82 32.60 0.17
N GLU A 235 0.80 33.04 -0.56
CA GLU A 235 0.44 34.46 -0.72
C GLU A 235 -1.04 34.74 -0.37
N GLY A 236 -1.84 33.69 -0.14
CA GLY A 236 -3.28 33.83 0.07
C GLY A 236 -4.05 34.23 -1.20
N ASP A 237 -3.44 34.09 -2.38
CA ASP A 237 -4.10 34.38 -3.65
C ASP A 237 -5.09 33.25 -4.03
N ASN A 238 -6.38 33.57 -3.96
CA ASN A 238 -7.46 32.66 -4.27
C ASN A 238 -7.90 32.69 -5.74
N SER A 239 -7.20 33.42 -6.62
CA SER A 239 -7.57 33.59 -8.04
C SER A 239 -7.75 32.27 -8.80
N MET A 240 -6.94 31.25 -8.47
CA MET A 240 -6.99 29.92 -9.09
C MET A 240 -7.81 28.90 -8.29
N VAL A 241 -8.27 29.25 -7.08
CA VAL A 241 -8.93 28.34 -6.15
C VAL A 241 -10.39 28.12 -6.55
N VAL A 242 -10.75 26.86 -6.75
CA VAL A 242 -12.15 26.44 -6.82
C VAL A 242 -12.65 26.33 -5.39
N ALA A 243 -13.63 27.16 -4.99
CA ALA A 243 -14.16 27.09 -3.64
C ALA A 243 -14.63 25.65 -3.31
N THR A 244 -14.31 25.16 -2.12
CA THR A 244 -14.64 23.76 -1.74
C THR A 244 -16.15 23.53 -1.66
N ASP A 245 -16.96 24.59 -1.47
CA ASP A 245 -18.42 24.52 -1.62
C ASP A 245 -18.84 24.32 -3.08
N SER A 246 -18.18 24.97 -4.04
CA SER A 246 -18.40 24.73 -5.47
C SER A 246 -18.06 23.29 -5.85
N MET A 247 -17.03 22.68 -5.24
CA MET A 247 -16.71 21.27 -5.43
C MET A 247 -17.84 20.35 -4.95
N LYS A 248 -18.43 20.64 -3.78
CA LYS A 248 -19.61 19.92 -3.26
C LYS A 248 -20.78 20.00 -4.23
N ASN A 249 -21.10 21.21 -4.71
CA ASN A 249 -22.18 21.42 -5.69
C ASN A 249 -21.89 20.68 -7.00
N PHE A 250 -20.64 20.70 -7.47
CA PHE A 250 -20.18 20.01 -8.67
C PHE A 250 -20.44 18.50 -8.58
N ILE A 251 -20.01 17.85 -7.49
CA ILE A 251 -20.19 16.41 -7.28
C ILE A 251 -21.69 16.06 -7.25
N GLN A 252 -22.49 16.80 -6.48
CA GLN A 252 -23.92 16.54 -6.33
C GLN A 252 -24.69 16.70 -7.66
N GLN A 253 -24.35 17.70 -8.47
CA GLN A 253 -24.95 17.89 -9.79
C GLN A 253 -24.53 16.78 -10.77
N HIS A 254 -23.27 16.33 -10.72
CA HIS A 254 -22.81 15.25 -11.60
C HIS A 254 -23.44 13.90 -11.23
N LEU A 255 -23.80 13.67 -9.96
CA LEU A 255 -24.59 12.48 -9.60
C LEU A 255 -25.99 12.50 -10.25
N ALA A 256 -26.55 13.68 -10.52
CA ALA A 256 -27.82 13.79 -11.24
C ALA A 256 -27.70 13.40 -12.73
N THR A 257 -26.54 13.64 -13.36
CA THR A 257 -26.31 13.37 -14.78
C THR A 257 -25.61 12.04 -15.05
N PHE A 258 -24.98 11.43 -14.05
CA PHE A 258 -24.30 10.15 -14.16
C PHE A 258 -25.22 9.05 -14.70
N LYS A 259 -24.70 8.27 -15.66
CA LYS A 259 -25.41 7.19 -16.36
C LYS A 259 -24.80 5.81 -16.14
N GLY A 260 -23.73 5.71 -15.35
CA GLY A 260 -23.19 4.40 -14.96
C GLY A 260 -23.96 3.80 -13.79
N ALA A 261 -23.44 2.69 -13.28
CA ALA A 261 -24.05 1.90 -12.21
C ALA A 261 -23.04 1.50 -11.11
N THR A 262 -21.86 2.11 -11.04
CA THR A 262 -20.83 1.75 -10.05
C THR A 262 -20.24 2.98 -9.37
N LEU A 263 -19.74 2.81 -8.13
CA LEU A 263 -19.06 3.88 -7.39
C LEU A 263 -17.78 4.31 -8.11
N GLU A 264 -17.05 3.34 -8.64
CA GLU A 264 -15.82 3.53 -9.40
C GLU A 264 -16.08 4.32 -10.69
N GLY A 265 -17.14 3.96 -11.43
CA GLY A 265 -17.55 4.69 -12.62
C GLY A 265 -17.98 6.12 -12.29
N PHE A 266 -18.67 6.33 -11.17
CA PHE A 266 -19.02 7.67 -10.70
C PHE A 266 -17.78 8.49 -10.31
N ALA A 267 -16.86 7.89 -9.57
CA ALA A 267 -15.61 8.51 -9.14
C ALA A 267 -14.74 8.94 -10.33
N SER A 268 -14.60 8.06 -11.34
CA SER A 268 -13.90 8.36 -12.59
C SER A 268 -14.62 9.48 -13.37
N TYR A 269 -15.94 9.36 -13.59
CA TYR A 269 -16.74 10.36 -14.31
C TYR A 269 -16.59 11.78 -13.74
N VAL A 270 -16.71 11.91 -12.40
CA VAL A 270 -16.58 13.21 -11.74
C VAL A 270 -15.15 13.72 -11.79
N SER A 271 -14.15 12.84 -11.62
CA SER A 271 -12.74 13.23 -11.68
C SER A 271 -12.34 13.77 -13.05
N GLU A 272 -12.77 13.09 -14.12
CA GLU A 272 -12.59 13.57 -15.50
C GLU A 272 -13.33 14.89 -15.73
N ALA A 273 -14.55 15.03 -15.22
CA ALA A 273 -15.31 16.27 -15.34
C ALA A 273 -14.61 17.46 -14.64
N PHE A 274 -13.99 17.25 -13.47
CA PHE A 274 -13.17 18.28 -12.81
C PHE A 274 -12.00 18.71 -13.69
N LEU A 275 -11.24 17.76 -14.23
CA LEU A 275 -10.10 18.05 -15.12
C LEU A 275 -10.55 18.76 -16.40
N ASN A 276 -11.69 18.38 -16.97
CA ASN A 276 -12.21 19.03 -18.18
C ASN A 276 -12.70 20.45 -17.88
N LYS A 277 -13.30 20.69 -16.71
CA LYS A 277 -13.85 22.00 -16.34
C LYS A 277 -12.77 22.99 -15.90
N TYR A 278 -11.76 22.54 -15.18
CA TYR A 278 -10.76 23.39 -14.53
C TYR A 278 -9.34 23.09 -15.05
N PRO A 279 -8.86 23.86 -16.05
CA PRO A 279 -7.56 23.62 -16.67
C PRO A 279 -6.37 23.72 -15.70
N GLN A 280 -6.53 24.47 -14.60
CA GLN A 280 -5.48 24.66 -13.59
C GLN A 280 -5.31 23.46 -12.64
N ILE A 281 -6.24 22.48 -12.67
CA ILE A 281 -6.11 21.23 -11.91
C ILE A 281 -5.26 20.24 -12.72
N ASP A 282 -4.21 19.71 -12.09
CA ASP A 282 -3.31 18.68 -12.64
C ASP A 282 -3.70 17.27 -12.18
N THR A 283 -4.22 17.13 -10.96
CA THR A 283 -4.58 15.84 -10.35
C THR A 283 -5.93 15.94 -9.66
N VAL A 284 -6.78 14.92 -9.81
CA VAL A 284 -8.00 14.75 -9.02
C VAL A 284 -7.98 13.35 -8.42
N LYS A 285 -8.16 13.28 -7.10
CA LYS A 285 -8.44 12.04 -6.38
C LYS A 285 -9.83 12.10 -5.79
N LEU A 286 -10.66 11.10 -6.10
CA LEU A 286 -12.01 11.00 -5.59
C LEU A 286 -12.19 9.65 -4.91
N ILE A 287 -12.63 9.69 -3.65
CA ILE A 287 -13.02 8.54 -2.86
C ILE A 287 -14.53 8.59 -2.71
N ALA A 288 -15.22 7.53 -3.11
CA ALA A 288 -16.66 7.37 -3.01
C ALA A 288 -16.95 6.16 -2.12
N GLU A 289 -17.43 6.43 -0.91
CA GLU A 289 -17.88 5.41 0.03
C GLU A 289 -19.39 5.19 -0.15
N ASP A 290 -19.82 3.93 -0.14
CA ASP A 290 -21.24 3.58 -0.21
C ASP A 290 -21.97 3.98 1.08
N ILE A 291 -23.24 4.33 0.93
CA ILE A 291 -24.17 4.45 2.06
C ILE A 291 -25.20 3.35 1.89
N PRO A 292 -24.97 2.15 2.47
CA PRO A 292 -25.76 0.97 2.15
C PRO A 292 -27.19 1.07 2.67
N PHE A 293 -28.13 0.61 1.84
CA PHE A 293 -29.55 0.52 2.12
C PHE A 293 -30.06 -0.89 1.82
N GLU A 294 -30.63 -1.55 2.82
CA GLU A 294 -31.21 -2.88 2.69
C GLU A 294 -32.72 -2.75 2.56
N ALA A 295 -33.32 -3.37 1.53
CA ALA A 295 -34.77 -3.46 1.41
C ALA A 295 -35.35 -4.20 2.63
N VAL A 296 -36.39 -3.64 3.25
CA VAL A 296 -37.08 -4.35 4.34
C VAL A 296 -38.09 -5.34 3.76
N THR A 297 -38.42 -6.39 4.51
CA THR A 297 -39.47 -7.34 4.11
C THR A 297 -40.84 -6.67 4.23
N GLU A 298 -41.58 -6.63 3.12
CA GLU A 298 -42.98 -6.24 3.06
C GLU A 298 -43.90 -7.47 3.14
N ALA A 299 -44.95 -7.38 3.96
CA ALA A 299 -46.01 -8.37 4.01
C ALA A 299 -47.16 -7.96 3.07
N THR A 300 -47.14 -8.46 1.84
CA THR A 300 -48.30 -8.43 0.95
C THR A 300 -49.00 -9.78 1.00
N ASP A 301 -50.24 -9.86 1.46
CA ASP A 301 -50.99 -11.12 1.43
C ASP A 301 -51.06 -11.66 -0.02
N PRO A 302 -50.56 -12.87 -0.36
CA PRO A 302 -50.08 -13.97 0.51
C PRO A 302 -48.55 -14.23 0.53
N GLN A 303 -47.71 -13.32 0.04
CA GLN A 303 -46.25 -13.51 -0.08
C GLN A 303 -45.43 -12.40 0.62
N LEU A 304 -44.40 -12.83 1.35
CA LEU A 304 -43.34 -11.93 1.80
C LEU A 304 -42.41 -11.62 0.62
N LYS A 305 -42.14 -10.34 0.39
CA LYS A 305 -41.19 -9.88 -0.64
C LYS A 305 -40.35 -8.71 -0.12
N PRO A 306 -39.18 -8.42 -0.72
CA PRO A 306 -38.47 -7.16 -0.46
C PRO A 306 -39.32 -5.94 -0.86
N SER A 307 -39.33 -4.90 -0.03
CA SER A 307 -39.97 -3.62 -0.33
C SER A 307 -39.18 -2.84 -1.38
N ASP A 308 -39.89 -2.23 -2.33
CA ASP A 308 -39.37 -1.28 -3.31
C ASP A 308 -39.43 0.18 -2.84
N LEU A 309 -39.96 0.43 -1.63
CA LEU A 309 -40.21 1.76 -1.08
C LEU A 309 -39.48 2.01 0.26
N VAL A 310 -39.37 0.99 1.11
CA VAL A 310 -38.83 1.14 2.47
C VAL A 310 -37.49 0.43 2.59
N PHE A 311 -36.48 1.19 2.97
CA PHE A 311 -35.11 0.70 3.11
C PHE A 311 -34.55 1.02 4.49
N LYS A 312 -33.82 0.06 5.06
CA LYS A 312 -33.05 0.22 6.30
C LYS A 312 -31.66 0.70 5.93
N LYS A 313 -31.27 1.88 6.40
CA LYS A 313 -29.87 2.34 6.32
C LYS A 313 -28.98 1.39 7.12
N SER A 314 -28.07 0.69 6.45
CA SER A 314 -27.12 -0.20 7.12
C SER A 314 -25.95 0.58 7.74
N ARG A 315 -25.34 -0.01 8.77
CA ARG A 315 -24.12 0.49 9.43
C ARG A 315 -23.08 -0.64 9.57
N ASN A 316 -23.26 -1.71 8.82
CA ASN A 316 -22.36 -2.84 8.81
C ASN A 316 -21.22 -2.54 7.81
N GLU A 317 -20.82 -3.55 7.04
CA GLU A 317 -19.89 -3.40 5.94
C GLU A 317 -20.40 -2.44 4.85
N ARG A 318 -19.49 -1.74 4.18
CA ARG A 318 -19.82 -0.81 3.09
C ARG A 318 -18.77 -0.81 2.01
N ALA A 319 -19.21 -0.73 0.76
CA ALA A 319 -18.31 -0.65 -0.38
C ALA A 319 -17.62 0.71 -0.42
N ASN A 320 -16.42 0.76 -1.00
CA ASN A 320 -15.65 1.99 -1.20
C ASN A 320 -14.88 1.91 -2.51
N ALA A 321 -14.78 3.04 -3.20
CA ALA A 321 -14.00 3.19 -4.42
C ALA A 321 -13.05 4.38 -4.30
N ALA A 322 -11.83 4.26 -4.81
CA ALA A 322 -10.91 5.38 -4.98
C ALA A 322 -10.37 5.42 -6.41
N VAL A 323 -10.46 6.59 -7.04
CA VAL A 323 -9.91 6.84 -8.38
C VAL A 323 -9.07 8.11 -8.32
N GLU A 324 -7.84 8.02 -8.80
CA GLU A 324 -6.94 9.16 -8.97
C GLU A 324 -6.57 9.30 -10.44
N ILE A 325 -6.84 10.49 -10.99
CA ILE A 325 -6.62 10.83 -12.39
C ILE A 325 -5.68 12.03 -12.45
N ILE A 326 -4.69 11.94 -13.33
CA ILE A 326 -3.80 13.05 -13.66
C ILE A 326 -4.09 13.57 -15.08
N ARG A 327 -3.77 14.84 -15.31
CA ARG A 327 -3.72 15.42 -16.65
C ARG A 327 -2.41 15.01 -17.33
N GLY A 328 -2.51 14.40 -18.50
CA GLY A 328 -1.40 14.09 -19.41
C GLY A 328 -1.39 15.00 -20.64
N GLU A 329 -0.43 14.78 -21.56
CA GLU A 329 -0.29 15.57 -22.79
C GLU A 329 -1.44 15.36 -23.78
N ASN A 330 -1.98 14.15 -23.84
CA ASN A 330 -2.98 13.73 -24.84
C ASN A 330 -4.33 13.36 -24.21
N GLY A 331 -4.62 13.85 -23.00
CA GLY A 331 -5.83 13.52 -22.26
C GLY A 331 -5.55 13.28 -20.78
N SER A 332 -6.51 12.70 -20.06
CA SER A 332 -6.37 12.30 -18.67
C SER A 332 -5.99 10.83 -18.54
N GLU A 333 -5.24 10.49 -17.49
CA GLU A 333 -4.77 9.13 -17.21
C GLU A 333 -5.12 8.73 -15.77
N ILE A 334 -5.63 7.52 -15.58
CA ILE A 334 -5.89 6.96 -14.25
C ILE A 334 -4.58 6.39 -13.70
N VAL A 335 -4.07 6.98 -12.63
CA VAL A 335 -2.81 6.55 -11.98
C VAL A 335 -3.04 5.66 -10.77
N GLN A 336 -4.24 5.69 -10.21
CA GLN A 336 -4.65 4.80 -9.14
C GLN A 336 -6.14 4.49 -9.27
N GLN A 337 -6.48 3.21 -9.19
CA GLN A 337 -7.85 2.74 -9.03
C GLN A 337 -7.84 1.63 -7.97
N SER A 338 -8.77 1.71 -7.02
CA SER A 338 -9.03 0.61 -6.12
C SER A 338 -10.51 0.55 -5.76
N SER A 339 -10.99 -0.68 -5.58
CA SER A 339 -12.30 -1.02 -5.06
C SER A 339 -12.11 -1.71 -3.71
N SER A 340 -13.07 -1.59 -2.81
CA SER A 340 -12.92 -2.09 -1.44
C SER A 340 -14.24 -2.40 -0.77
N ILE A 341 -14.20 -3.28 0.22
CA ILE A 341 -15.25 -3.42 1.24
C ILE A 341 -14.60 -3.13 2.60
N LEU A 342 -15.25 -2.28 3.40
CA LEU A 342 -14.76 -1.82 4.69
C LEU A 342 -15.66 -2.33 5.81
N ASP A 343 -15.07 -2.56 6.98
CA ASP A 343 -15.74 -2.89 8.25
C ASP A 343 -16.58 -4.18 8.20
N LEU A 344 -16.13 -5.20 7.46
CA LEU A 344 -16.73 -6.53 7.51
C LEU A 344 -16.37 -7.23 8.83
N GLN A 345 -17.37 -7.63 9.61
CA GLN A 345 -17.17 -8.24 10.92
C GLN A 345 -17.79 -9.65 10.94
N LEU A 346 -16.96 -10.67 11.14
CA LEU A 346 -17.37 -12.07 11.06
C LEU A 346 -16.90 -12.84 12.28
N ILE A 347 -17.82 -13.57 12.91
CA ILE A 347 -17.49 -14.52 13.98
C ILE A 347 -17.79 -15.95 13.54
N LYS A 348 -16.80 -16.85 13.70
CA LYS A 348 -16.99 -18.29 13.52
C LYS A 348 -16.91 -18.97 14.87
N VAL A 349 -18.03 -19.53 15.32
CA VAL A 349 -18.21 -20.01 16.71
C VAL A 349 -17.37 -21.23 17.10
N SER A 350 -16.82 -21.97 16.14
CA SER A 350 -15.97 -23.15 16.39
C SER A 350 -15.14 -23.53 15.16
N GLY A 351 -14.19 -24.45 15.32
CA GLY A 351 -13.36 -24.95 14.23
C GLY A 351 -12.20 -24.02 13.90
N ASN A 352 -11.70 -23.28 14.89
CA ASN A 352 -10.53 -22.41 14.74
C ASN A 352 -9.52 -22.76 15.82
N SER A 353 -8.31 -23.13 15.41
CA SER A 353 -7.20 -23.38 16.31
C SER A 353 -6.16 -22.28 16.19
N PHE A 354 -5.39 -22.07 17.26
CA PHE A 354 -4.19 -21.23 17.24
C PHE A 354 -3.17 -21.85 18.19
N VAL A 355 -2.27 -22.63 17.61
CA VAL A 355 -1.28 -23.47 18.31
C VAL A 355 0.07 -23.38 17.60
N GLY A 356 1.17 -23.76 18.26
CA GLY A 356 2.50 -23.82 17.63
C GLY A 356 3.17 -22.47 17.41
N PHE A 357 2.71 -21.40 18.09
CA PHE A 357 3.40 -20.12 18.11
C PHE A 357 4.64 -20.14 19.02
N VAL A 358 5.58 -19.22 18.77
CA VAL A 358 6.81 -19.09 19.57
C VAL A 358 6.45 -18.92 21.05
N ARG A 359 7.16 -19.65 21.92
CA ARG A 359 7.00 -19.57 23.37
C ARG A 359 8.31 -19.12 24.01
N ASP A 360 8.23 -17.99 24.69
CA ASP A 360 9.34 -17.34 25.38
C ASP A 360 8.85 -16.66 26.68
N GLU A 361 9.70 -15.86 27.32
CA GLU A 361 9.38 -15.15 28.57
C GLU A 361 8.23 -14.13 28.46
N TYR A 362 7.81 -13.76 27.24
CA TYR A 362 6.70 -12.82 27.01
C TYR A 362 5.37 -13.53 26.77
N THR A 363 5.37 -14.87 26.67
CA THR A 363 4.21 -15.65 26.24
C THR A 363 3.25 -15.94 27.39
N THR A 364 2.12 -15.23 27.42
CA THR A 364 1.01 -15.48 28.38
C THR A 364 -0.18 -16.19 27.76
N LEU A 365 -0.27 -16.22 26.43
CA LEU A 365 -1.39 -16.81 25.70
C LEU A 365 -1.32 -18.35 25.79
N PRO A 366 -2.41 -19.02 26.25
CA PRO A 366 -2.51 -20.47 26.14
C PRO A 366 -2.72 -20.87 24.67
N GLU A 367 -2.29 -22.07 24.33
CA GLU A 367 -2.74 -22.68 23.08
C GLU A 367 -4.23 -22.96 23.15
N ASP A 368 -4.94 -22.66 22.06
CA ASP A 368 -6.38 -22.89 21.97
C ASP A 368 -6.69 -23.66 20.70
N GLY A 369 -7.12 -24.92 20.86
CA GLY A 369 -7.50 -25.77 19.74
C GLY A 369 -8.87 -25.45 19.15
N ASN A 370 -9.71 -24.65 19.84
CA ASN A 370 -11.07 -24.36 19.39
C ASN A 370 -11.68 -23.11 20.06
N ARG A 371 -11.50 -21.96 19.40
CA ARG A 371 -12.05 -20.65 19.84
C ARG A 371 -13.05 -20.05 18.86
N PRO A 372 -13.99 -19.19 19.32
CA PRO A 372 -14.87 -18.44 18.44
C PRO A 372 -14.10 -17.28 17.80
N LEU A 373 -13.40 -17.54 16.69
CA LEU A 373 -12.58 -16.54 16.03
C LEU A 373 -13.46 -15.39 15.52
N PHE A 374 -13.22 -14.19 16.05
CA PHE A 374 -13.92 -12.96 15.65
C PHE A 374 -12.95 -12.02 14.93
N ILE A 375 -13.24 -11.74 13.66
CA ILE A 375 -12.36 -10.97 12.78
C ILE A 375 -13.07 -9.76 12.21
N TYR A 376 -12.35 -8.65 12.11
CA TYR A 376 -12.74 -7.51 11.28
C TYR A 376 -11.85 -7.51 10.05
N LEU A 377 -12.43 -7.29 8.87
CA LEU A 377 -11.76 -7.31 7.58
C LEU A 377 -12.08 -6.06 6.77
N ASN A 378 -11.04 -5.38 6.30
CA ASN A 378 -11.10 -4.53 5.12
C ASN A 378 -10.43 -5.28 3.98
N LEU A 379 -11.12 -5.37 2.84
CA LEU A 379 -10.58 -5.98 1.63
C LEU A 379 -10.52 -4.93 0.53
N HIS A 380 -9.40 -4.86 -0.16
CA HIS A 380 -9.15 -3.97 -1.28
C HIS A 380 -8.74 -4.79 -2.49
N TRP A 381 -9.24 -4.48 -3.68
CA TRP A 381 -8.80 -5.13 -4.91
C TRP A 381 -8.51 -4.12 -6.00
N VAL A 382 -7.60 -4.52 -6.89
CA VAL A 382 -7.14 -3.74 -8.04
C VAL A 382 -7.33 -4.56 -9.30
N TYR A 383 -7.92 -3.96 -10.32
CA TYR A 383 -8.11 -4.58 -11.63
C TYR A 383 -6.85 -4.49 -12.49
N GLU A 384 -6.67 -5.47 -13.38
CA GLU A 384 -5.65 -5.43 -14.43
C GLU A 384 -5.97 -4.36 -15.48
N ASP A 385 -7.23 -4.34 -15.96
CA ASP A 385 -7.78 -3.20 -16.68
C ASP A 385 -8.71 -2.41 -15.75
N GLN A 386 -8.25 -1.21 -15.35
CA GLN A 386 -8.98 -0.31 -14.44
C GLN A 386 -10.39 0.04 -14.94
N LYS A 387 -10.65 -0.07 -16.26
CA LYS A 387 -11.96 0.23 -16.84
C LYS A 387 -13.02 -0.84 -16.51
N ASP A 388 -12.61 -2.06 -16.19
CA ASP A 388 -13.53 -3.13 -15.78
C ASP A 388 -14.27 -2.75 -14.48
N ALA A 389 -13.64 -1.93 -13.63
CA ALA A 389 -14.26 -1.39 -12.42
C ALA A 389 -15.46 -0.46 -12.70
N PHE A 390 -15.56 0.12 -13.89
CA PHE A 390 -16.62 1.10 -14.21
C PHE A 390 -17.95 0.44 -14.57
N GLY A 391 -17.98 -0.89 -14.68
CA GLY A 391 -19.21 -1.65 -14.97
C GLY A 391 -19.78 -1.38 -16.36
N VAL A 392 -18.96 -0.91 -17.31
CA VAL A 392 -19.36 -0.75 -18.73
C VAL A 392 -19.65 -2.11 -19.36
N ASP A 393 -18.82 -3.10 -19.05
CA ASP A 393 -19.11 -4.52 -19.23
C ASP A 393 -19.33 -5.14 -17.84
N PRO A 394 -20.60 -5.28 -17.39
CA PRO A 394 -20.90 -5.80 -16.06
C PRO A 394 -20.36 -7.20 -15.80
N SER A 395 -20.14 -8.02 -16.84
CA SER A 395 -19.61 -9.38 -16.69
C SER A 395 -18.18 -9.42 -16.17
N LYS A 396 -17.45 -8.31 -16.28
CA LYS A 396 -16.10 -8.13 -15.76
C LYS A 396 -16.06 -7.38 -14.43
N TYR A 397 -17.17 -6.77 -14.01
CA TYR A 397 -17.24 -6.07 -12.74
C TYR A 397 -17.25 -7.06 -11.57
N VAL A 398 -16.44 -6.75 -10.55
CA VAL A 398 -16.35 -7.48 -9.29
C VAL A 398 -17.11 -6.69 -8.24
N ALA A 399 -18.25 -7.22 -7.83
CA ALA A 399 -19.09 -6.58 -6.83
C ALA A 399 -18.60 -6.90 -5.40
N ALA A 400 -18.67 -5.91 -4.51
CA ALA A 400 -18.25 -6.05 -3.12
C ALA A 400 -19.03 -7.15 -2.37
N GLU A 401 -20.32 -7.32 -2.70
CA GLU A 401 -21.21 -8.35 -2.18
C GLU A 401 -20.69 -9.76 -2.50
N GLN A 402 -20.18 -9.97 -3.73
CA GLN A 402 -19.58 -11.26 -4.10
C GLN A 402 -18.27 -11.51 -3.35
N VAL A 403 -17.49 -10.45 -3.08
CA VAL A 403 -16.25 -10.54 -2.29
C VAL A 403 -16.56 -10.88 -0.83
N ILE A 404 -17.61 -10.29 -0.24
CA ILE A 404 -18.10 -10.65 1.10
C ILE A 404 -18.52 -12.12 1.13
N ASP A 405 -19.33 -12.56 0.17
CA ASP A 405 -19.85 -13.92 0.11
C ASP A 405 -18.75 -14.97 -0.04
N ILE A 406 -17.67 -14.67 -0.80
CA ILE A 406 -16.47 -15.49 -0.85
C ILE A 406 -15.79 -15.54 0.52
N ALA A 407 -15.58 -14.39 1.17
CA ALA A 407 -14.92 -14.34 2.48
C ALA A 407 -15.69 -15.15 3.53
N THR A 408 -17.02 -15.06 3.55
CA THR A 408 -17.86 -15.85 4.45
C THR A 408 -17.85 -17.33 4.11
N SER A 409 -17.87 -17.70 2.83
CA SER A 409 -17.85 -19.10 2.38
C SER A 409 -16.54 -19.78 2.77
N ILE A 410 -15.40 -19.13 2.49
CA ILE A 410 -14.08 -19.64 2.88
C ILE A 410 -13.96 -19.74 4.40
N PHE A 411 -14.39 -18.70 5.12
CA PHE A 411 -14.31 -18.73 6.57
C PHE A 411 -15.18 -19.87 7.15
N HIS A 412 -16.32 -20.18 6.52
CA HIS A 412 -17.13 -21.34 6.88
C HIS A 412 -16.45 -22.67 6.56
N GLU A 413 -15.94 -22.86 5.35
CA GLU A 413 -15.34 -24.10 4.84
C GLU A 413 -14.11 -24.56 5.64
N MET A 414 -13.27 -23.62 6.09
CA MET A 414 -11.94 -23.94 6.62
C MET A 414 -11.91 -24.20 8.13
N GLU A 415 -11.17 -25.23 8.57
CA GLU A 415 -10.64 -25.25 9.92
C GLU A 415 -9.40 -24.35 9.98
N THR A 416 -9.56 -23.08 10.38
CA THR A 416 -8.51 -22.08 10.20
C THR A 416 -7.44 -22.21 11.30
N PRO A 417 -6.14 -22.38 10.96
CA PRO A 417 -5.05 -22.42 11.92
C PRO A 417 -4.59 -21.01 12.37
N SER A 418 -4.96 -19.96 11.62
CA SER A 418 -4.68 -18.56 11.93
C SER A 418 -5.44 -17.61 11.01
N ILE A 419 -5.52 -16.33 11.37
CA ILE A 419 -6.08 -15.28 10.49
C ILE A 419 -5.23 -15.12 9.24
N GLN A 420 -3.90 -15.22 9.36
CA GLN A 420 -2.96 -15.13 8.25
C GLN A 420 -3.26 -16.16 7.17
N ASN A 421 -3.51 -17.42 7.56
CA ASN A 421 -3.86 -18.46 6.60
C ASN A 421 -5.26 -18.22 6.01
N LEU A 422 -6.23 -17.80 6.83
CA LEU A 422 -7.58 -17.50 6.36
C LEU A 422 -7.59 -16.41 5.27
N ILE A 423 -6.95 -15.26 5.51
CA ILE A 423 -6.96 -14.14 4.52
C ILE A 423 -6.21 -14.50 3.24
N TYR A 424 -5.18 -15.36 3.33
CA TYR A 424 -4.49 -15.89 2.16
C TYR A 424 -5.43 -16.72 1.29
N GLU A 425 -6.15 -17.68 1.88
CA GLU A 425 -7.10 -18.53 1.14
C GLU A 425 -8.28 -17.73 0.57
N ILE A 426 -8.79 -16.74 1.30
CA ILE A 426 -9.81 -15.81 0.79
C ILE A 426 -9.28 -15.10 -0.45
N GLY A 427 -8.07 -14.52 -0.40
CA GLY A 427 -7.50 -13.81 -1.53
C GLY A 427 -7.24 -14.71 -2.74
N CYS A 428 -6.74 -15.93 -2.51
CA CYS A 428 -6.58 -16.94 -3.56
C CYS A 428 -7.93 -17.29 -4.22
N ARG A 429 -9.00 -17.47 -3.43
CA ARG A 429 -10.34 -17.76 -3.97
C ARG A 429 -10.90 -16.58 -4.77
N ILE A 430 -10.76 -15.34 -4.27
CA ILE A 430 -11.19 -14.13 -4.99
C ILE A 430 -10.49 -14.05 -6.35
N LEU A 431 -9.16 -14.14 -6.38
CA LEU A 431 -8.39 -14.06 -7.62
C LEU A 431 -8.68 -15.22 -8.59
N THR A 432 -9.02 -16.40 -8.07
CA THR A 432 -9.46 -17.54 -8.89
C THR A 432 -10.82 -17.29 -9.53
N ARG A 433 -11.77 -16.70 -8.79
CA ARG A 433 -13.10 -16.34 -9.31
C ARG A 433 -13.06 -15.17 -10.28
N PHE A 434 -12.13 -14.25 -10.07
CA PHE A 434 -12.02 -12.99 -10.81
C PHE A 434 -10.60 -12.82 -11.41
N PRO A 435 -10.30 -13.53 -12.52
CA PRO A 435 -8.97 -13.50 -13.13
C PRO A 435 -8.57 -12.14 -13.71
N GLN A 436 -9.51 -11.21 -13.84
CA GLN A 436 -9.27 -9.81 -14.24
C GLN A 436 -8.68 -8.94 -13.12
N LEU A 437 -8.55 -9.46 -11.89
CA LEU A 437 -7.90 -8.77 -10.79
C LEU A 437 -6.39 -9.04 -10.76
N LEU A 438 -5.60 -8.01 -10.42
CA LEU A 438 -4.15 -8.12 -10.21
C LEU A 438 -3.81 -8.60 -8.81
N GLU A 439 -4.49 -8.04 -7.81
CA GLU A 439 -4.20 -8.31 -6.41
C GLU A 439 -5.40 -8.00 -5.50
N VAL A 440 -5.39 -8.63 -4.32
CA VAL A 440 -6.30 -8.39 -3.21
C VAL A 440 -5.48 -8.12 -1.96
N THR A 441 -5.68 -6.97 -1.34
CA THR A 441 -5.05 -6.56 -0.09
C THR A 441 -6.06 -6.63 1.05
N PHE A 442 -5.59 -7.14 2.19
CA PHE A 442 -6.34 -7.31 3.42
C PHE A 442 -5.74 -6.44 4.51
N GLU A 443 -6.61 -5.78 5.27
CA GLU A 443 -6.31 -5.33 6.62
C GLU A 443 -7.26 -6.07 7.57
N SER A 444 -6.72 -6.89 8.46
CA SER A 444 -7.50 -7.69 9.39
C SER A 444 -7.22 -7.32 10.84
N GLN A 445 -8.23 -7.47 11.70
CA GLN A 445 -8.10 -7.31 13.14
C GLN A 445 -8.70 -8.53 13.86
N ASN A 446 -8.10 -8.94 14.96
CA ASN A 446 -8.59 -9.98 15.84
C ASN A 446 -9.31 -9.38 17.05
N HIS A 447 -10.62 -9.62 17.14
CA HIS A 447 -11.50 -9.19 18.23
C HIS A 447 -12.08 -10.39 18.99
N THR A 448 -11.38 -11.53 18.97
CA THR A 448 -11.84 -12.76 19.64
C THR A 448 -12.07 -12.52 21.13
N TRP A 449 -13.24 -12.93 21.62
CA TRP A 449 -13.67 -12.76 23.00
C TRP A 449 -12.89 -13.62 24.00
N ASP A 450 -12.80 -13.14 25.24
CA ASP A 450 -12.27 -13.88 26.38
C ASP A 450 -13.33 -14.88 26.91
N THR A 451 -12.91 -16.10 27.24
CA THR A 451 -13.81 -17.11 27.81
C THR A 451 -14.05 -16.84 29.30
N VAL A 452 -15.32 -16.81 29.72
CA VAL A 452 -15.74 -16.67 31.13
C VAL A 452 -16.18 -18.02 31.71
N VAL A 453 -16.94 -18.80 30.95
CA VAL A 453 -17.39 -20.15 31.33
C VAL A 453 -17.09 -21.11 30.19
N SER A 454 -16.17 -22.05 30.42
CA SER A 454 -15.71 -23.03 29.43
C SER A 454 -16.60 -24.26 29.31
N GLU A 455 -17.36 -24.59 30.35
CA GLU A 455 -18.24 -25.76 30.43
C GLU A 455 -19.57 -25.41 31.10
N ILE A 456 -20.68 -25.79 30.46
CA ILE A 456 -22.03 -25.63 31.00
C ILE A 456 -22.67 -27.03 31.04
N PRO A 457 -23.13 -27.53 32.21
CA PRO A 457 -23.79 -28.82 32.29
C PRO A 457 -24.92 -28.94 31.26
N GLU A 458 -24.95 -30.05 30.54
CA GLU A 458 -25.98 -30.39 29.53
C GLU A 458 -26.04 -29.46 28.30
N SER A 459 -25.04 -28.59 28.09
CA SER A 459 -24.99 -27.70 26.92
C SER A 459 -23.63 -27.74 26.23
N LYS A 460 -23.64 -27.60 24.89
CA LYS A 460 -22.42 -27.35 24.10
C LYS A 460 -21.98 -25.87 24.15
N GLY A 461 -22.79 -25.02 24.77
CA GLY A 461 -22.55 -23.58 24.87
C GLY A 461 -21.43 -23.22 25.83
N LYS A 462 -20.91 -22.01 25.65
CA LYS A 462 -19.89 -21.37 26.47
C LYS A 462 -20.28 -19.90 26.69
N VAL A 463 -19.75 -19.26 27.72
CA VAL A 463 -19.95 -17.83 27.99
C VAL A 463 -18.66 -17.08 27.73
N TYR A 464 -18.77 -15.97 27.00
CA TYR A 464 -17.66 -15.11 26.59
C TYR A 464 -17.91 -13.65 26.99
N THR A 465 -16.86 -12.84 26.98
CA THR A 465 -16.92 -11.39 27.21
C THR A 465 -15.93 -10.67 26.30
N GLU A 466 -16.16 -9.37 26.07
CA GLU A 466 -15.21 -8.52 25.34
C GLU A 466 -13.80 -8.59 25.96
N PRO A 467 -12.74 -8.66 25.14
CA PRO A 467 -11.38 -8.67 25.63
C PRO A 467 -10.96 -7.27 26.08
N ARG A 468 -9.70 -7.14 26.52
CA ARG A 468 -9.07 -5.83 26.70
C ARG A 468 -8.94 -5.10 25.36
N PRO A 469 -8.75 -3.76 25.34
CA PRO A 469 -8.63 -2.98 24.11
C PRO A 469 -7.58 -3.43 23.07
N PRO A 470 -6.42 -4.04 23.44
CA PRO A 470 -5.44 -4.46 22.44
C PRO A 470 -6.00 -5.50 21.47
N TYR A 471 -5.79 -5.27 20.17
CA TYR A 471 -6.16 -6.21 19.11
C TYR A 471 -4.93 -6.58 18.27
N GLY A 472 -4.85 -7.84 17.84
CA GLY A 472 -3.88 -8.25 16.83
C GLY A 472 -4.34 -7.80 15.45
N PHE A 473 -3.42 -7.40 14.57
CA PHE A 473 -3.76 -7.04 13.20
C PHE A 473 -2.79 -7.65 12.18
N GLN A 474 -3.24 -7.79 10.94
CA GLN A 474 -2.41 -8.24 9.82
C GLN A 474 -2.69 -7.35 8.61
N VAL A 475 -1.66 -7.15 7.78
CA VAL A 475 -1.79 -6.55 6.46
C VAL A 475 -1.12 -7.49 5.47
N PHE A 476 -1.85 -7.92 4.45
CA PHE A 476 -1.34 -8.89 3.49
C PHE A 476 -1.94 -8.66 2.11
N THR A 477 -1.11 -8.81 1.07
CA THR A 477 -1.55 -8.71 -0.33
C THR A 477 -1.32 -10.05 -1.01
N VAL A 478 -2.40 -10.66 -1.51
CA VAL A 478 -2.32 -11.80 -2.44
C VAL A 478 -2.28 -11.23 -3.85
N LYS A 479 -1.25 -11.60 -4.62
CA LYS A 479 -1.10 -11.22 -6.02
C LYS A 479 -1.45 -12.39 -6.93
N LYS A 480 -1.89 -12.09 -8.16
CA LYS A 480 -2.17 -13.07 -9.21
C LYS A 480 -0.99 -14.05 -9.43
N GLU A 481 0.25 -13.54 -9.37
CA GLU A 481 1.48 -14.35 -9.46
C GLU A 481 1.59 -15.43 -8.36
N ASN A 482 0.98 -15.23 -7.18
CA ASN A 482 1.00 -16.23 -6.12
C ASN A 482 0.16 -17.47 -6.49
N LEU A 483 -0.93 -17.31 -7.26
CA LEU A 483 -1.73 -18.43 -7.76
C LEU A 483 -0.96 -19.28 -8.77
N GLU A 484 -0.26 -18.63 -9.70
CA GLU A 484 0.50 -19.30 -10.75
C GLU A 484 1.60 -20.19 -10.16
N ASN A 485 2.29 -19.69 -9.13
CA ASN A 485 3.32 -20.46 -8.44
C ASN A 485 2.77 -21.68 -7.67
N ASN A 486 1.58 -21.59 -7.08
CA ASN A 486 0.97 -22.74 -6.40
C ASN A 486 0.52 -23.82 -7.39
N ILE A 487 0.01 -23.44 -8.56
CA ILE A 487 -0.35 -24.41 -9.62
C ILE A 487 0.91 -25.15 -10.11
N ILE A 488 2.03 -24.44 -10.27
CA ILE A 488 3.31 -25.03 -10.68
C ILE A 488 3.85 -25.98 -9.59
N LEU A 489 3.77 -25.60 -8.31
CA LEU A 489 4.22 -26.44 -7.19
C LEU A 489 3.35 -27.70 -7.04
N ALA A 490 2.03 -27.57 -7.13
CA ALA A 490 1.11 -28.72 -7.07
C ALA A 490 1.33 -29.69 -8.25
N ALA A 491 1.55 -29.17 -9.46
CA ALA A 491 1.87 -30.01 -10.63
C ALA A 491 3.26 -30.66 -10.54
N ALA A 492 4.20 -30.08 -9.79
CA ALA A 492 5.51 -30.68 -9.54
C ALA A 492 5.42 -31.81 -8.50
N GLU A 493 4.56 -31.70 -7.49
CA GLU A 493 4.32 -32.74 -6.48
C GLU A 493 3.57 -33.95 -7.06
N GLU A 494 2.60 -33.75 -7.96
CA GLU A 494 1.90 -34.85 -8.65
C GLU A 494 2.80 -35.63 -9.63
N ASN A 495 3.90 -35.04 -10.11
CA ASN A 495 4.87 -35.71 -10.99
C ASN A 495 5.97 -36.47 -10.24
N ILE A 496 5.96 -36.46 -8.91
CA ILE A 496 6.91 -37.19 -8.04
C ILE A 496 6.21 -38.34 -7.28
N GLY A 497 4.89 -38.53 -7.48
CA GLY A 497 4.06 -39.57 -6.85
C GLY A 497 4.03 -40.90 -7.59
#